data_AF-A0A382PWG3-F1
#
_entry.id   AF-A0A382PWG3-F1
#
_cell.length_a   1.000
_cell.length_b   1.000
_cell.length_c   1.000
_cell.angle_alpha   90.00
_cell.angle_beta   90.00
_cell.angle_gamma   90.00
#
_symmetry.space_group_name_H-M   'P 1'
#
loop_
_entity.id
_entity.type
_entity.pdbx_description
1 polymer ?
#
loop_
_entity_poly.entity_id
_entity_poly.type
_entity_poly.pdbx_seq_one_letter_code
_entity_poly.pdbx_strand_id
1 'polypeptide(L)' 'MNRILCLTLLVALGVFTTLVSNNAQEARFPIRALEVAQNLHVLSSDPNQQGMRTGGNTGVFVTTNGIVLVDTK' A
#
# COMPACT_ATOMS: atom_id res chain seq x y z
N MET A 1 -10.65 23.72 36.48
CA MET A 1 -9.39 23.86 35.70
C MET A 1 -8.75 22.53 35.33
N ASN A 2 -8.56 21.59 36.26
CA ASN A 2 -7.87 20.30 35.98
C ASN A 2 -8.51 19.48 34.84
N ARG A 3 -9.84 19.49 34.72
CA ARG A 3 -10.55 18.76 33.65
C ARG A 3 -10.29 19.36 32.26
N ILE A 4 -10.28 20.68 32.15
CA ILE A 4 -10.01 21.38 30.87
C ILE A 4 -8.56 21.16 30.47
N LEU A 5 -7.63 21.27 31.41
CA LEU A 5 -6.20 21.02 31.16
C LEU A 5 -5.96 19.58 30.71
N CYS A 6 -6.62 18.62 31.35
CA CYS A 6 -6.58 17.21 30.95
C CYS A 6 -7.15 16.99 29.54
N LEU A 7 -8.30 17.60 29.22
CA LEU A 7 -8.92 17.46 27.90
C LEU A 7 -8.01 18.03 26.79
N THR A 8 -7.43 19.20 27.02
CA THR A 8 -6.50 19.84 26.07
C THR A 8 -5.27 18.98 25.85
N LEU A 9 -4.69 18.41 26.92
CA LEU A 9 -3.56 17.49 26.81
C LEU A 9 -3.91 16.26 25.98
N LEU A 10 -5.09 15.67 26.22
CA LEU A 10 -5.55 14.48 25.52
C LEU A 10 -5.73 14.75 24.01
N VAL A 11 -6.33 15.90 23.67
CA VAL A 11 -6.50 16.33 22.27
C VAL A 11 -5.15 16.56 21.61
N ALA A 12 -4.23 17.26 22.27
CA ALA A 12 -2.90 17.50 21.74
C ALA A 12 -2.14 16.18 21.47
N LEU A 13 -2.21 15.23 22.41
CA LEU A 13 -1.61 13.91 22.25
C LEU A 13 -2.26 13.11 21.10
N GLY A 14 -3.58 13.17 20.98
CA GLY A 14 -4.32 12.52 19.89
C GLY A 14 -3.95 13.07 18.50
N VAL A 15 -3.86 14.40 18.37
CA VAL A 15 -3.43 15.04 17.13
C VAL A 15 -1.99 14.66 16.81
N PHE A 16 -1.09 14.71 17.80
CA PHE A 16 0.31 14.35 17.62
C PHE A 16 0.50 12.89 17.16
N THR A 17 -0.16 11.96 17.84
CA THR A 17 -0.10 10.52 17.49
C THR A 17 -0.68 10.25 16.10
N THR A 18 -1.76 10.92 15.71
CA THR A 18 -2.33 10.83 14.37
C THR A 18 -1.35 11.34 13.32
N LEU A 19 -0.74 12.50 13.54
CA LEU A 19 0.25 13.08 12.62
C LEU A 19 1.47 12.18 12.46
N VAL A 20 2.02 11.67 13.55
CA VAL A 20 3.18 10.76 13.53
C VAL A 20 2.82 9.47 12.79
N SER A 21 1.67 8.86 13.08
CA SER A 21 1.24 7.62 12.43
C SER A 21 1.02 7.81 10.93
N ASN A 22 0.46 8.95 10.52
CA ASN A 22 0.25 9.28 9.11
C ASN A 22 1.58 9.52 8.38
N ASN A 23 2.57 10.14 9.03
CA ASN A 23 3.91 10.30 8.46
C ASN A 23 4.73 9.01 8.46
N ALA A 24 4.44 8.09 9.39
CA ALA A 24 5.04 6.76 9.45
C ALA A 24 4.46 5.78 8.44
N GLN A 25 3.52 6.21 7.58
CA GLN A 25 3.02 5.37 6.49
C GLN A 25 4.18 5.01 5.55
N GLU A 26 4.51 3.72 5.47
CA GLU A 26 5.53 3.23 4.54
C GLU A 26 5.18 3.63 3.10
N ALA A 27 6.20 3.99 2.33
CA ALA A 27 6.05 4.22 0.91
C ALA A 27 5.42 2.96 0.27
N ARG A 28 4.41 3.15 -0.58
CA ARG A 28 3.76 2.02 -1.26
C ARG A 28 4.83 1.22 -2.01
N PHE A 29 4.93 -0.07 -1.71
CA PHE A 29 5.90 -0.93 -2.35
C PHE A 29 5.66 -0.93 -3.87
N PRO A 30 6.67 -0.64 -4.71
CA PRO A 30 6.47 -0.53 -6.14
C PRO A 30 6.15 -1.90 -6.74
N ILE A 31 4.96 -2.00 -7.33
CA ILE A 31 4.52 -3.18 -8.07
C ILE A 31 4.99 -3.03 -9.52
N ARG A 32 5.63 -4.06 -10.05
CA ARG A 32 6.09 -4.11 -11.45
C ARG A 32 5.15 -5.00 -12.25
N ALA A 33 4.82 -4.58 -13.47
CA ALA A 33 4.15 -5.41 -14.46
C ALA A 33 5.20 -6.10 -15.32
N LEU A 34 5.37 -7.41 -15.14
CA LEU A 34 6.25 -8.23 -15.96
C LEU A 34 5.43 -8.90 -17.06
N GLU A 35 5.72 -8.59 -18.32
CA GLU A 35 5.12 -9.32 -19.44
C GLU A 35 5.67 -10.75 -19.50
N VAL A 36 4.79 -11.73 -19.46
CA VAL A 36 5.16 -13.16 -19.52
C VAL A 36 4.70 -13.82 -20.82
N ALA A 37 3.71 -13.24 -21.50
CA ALA A 37 3.30 -13.57 -22.86
C ALA A 37 2.59 -12.37 -23.49
N GLN A 38 2.30 -12.42 -24.79
CA GLN A 38 1.59 -11.36 -25.49
C GLN A 38 0.26 -11.04 -24.78
N ASN A 39 0.11 -9.77 -24.36
CA ASN A 39 -1.05 -9.27 -23.61
C ASN A 39 -1.28 -9.91 -22.23
N LEU A 40 -0.29 -10.63 -21.69
CA LEU A 40 -0.34 -11.25 -20.37
C LEU A 40 0.82 -10.76 -19.51
N HIS A 41 0.48 -10.09 -18.42
CA HIS A 41 1.44 -9.60 -17.45
C HIS A 41 1.21 -10.24 -16.08
N VAL A 42 2.26 -10.23 -15.25
CA VAL A 42 2.19 -10.56 -13.84
C VAL A 42 2.60 -9.32 -13.06
N LEU A 43 1.72 -8.86 -12.17
CA LEU A 43 2.03 -7.88 -11.15
C LEU A 43 2.79 -8.57 -10.03
N SER A 44 4.03 -8.14 -9.81
CA SER A 44 4.89 -8.71 -8.77
C SER A 44 5.73 -7.65 -8.08
N SER A 45 6.13 -7.95 -6.86
CA SER A 45 7.07 -7.16 -6.08
C SER A 45 8.48 -7.29 -6.63
N ASP A 46 9.18 -6.17 -6.86
CA ASP A 46 10.60 -6.17 -7.22
C ASP A 46 11.45 -7.00 -6.23
N PRO A 47 12.19 -8.03 -6.68
CA PRO A 47 13.08 -8.81 -5.81
C PRO A 47 14.26 -8.05 -5.25
N ASN A 48 14.66 -6.94 -5.86
CA ASN A 48 15.82 -6.18 -5.45
C ASN A 48 15.47 -5.01 -4.50
N GLN A 49 14.19 -4.73 -4.29
CA GLN A 49 13.73 -3.71 -3.34
C GLN A 49 13.53 -4.32 -1.95
N GLN A 50 14.07 -3.65 -0.94
CA GLN A 50 13.84 -3.96 0.48
C GLN A 50 12.57 -3.25 0.97
N GLY A 51 11.84 -3.87 1.91
CA GLY A 51 10.61 -3.31 2.50
C GLY A 51 9.48 -4.34 2.58
N MET A 52 8.29 -3.90 2.99
CA MET A 52 7.10 -4.74 3.01
C MET A 52 6.63 -5.09 1.58
N ARG A 53 6.90 -6.33 1.15
CA ARG A 53 6.53 -6.83 -0.17
C ARG A 53 5.05 -7.22 -0.23
N THR A 54 4.49 -7.24 -1.44
CA THR A 54 3.16 -7.82 -1.67
C THR A 54 3.22 -9.33 -1.44
N GLY A 55 2.20 -9.89 -0.77
CA GLY A 55 2.17 -11.32 -0.42
C GLY A 55 1.86 -12.26 -1.60
N GLY A 56 1.41 -11.73 -2.73
CA GLY A 56 0.98 -12.52 -3.89
C GLY A 56 1.30 -11.86 -5.22
N ASN A 57 1.11 -12.64 -6.29
CA ASN A 57 1.18 -12.19 -7.67
C ASN A 57 -0.24 -12.02 -8.23
N THR A 58 -0.43 -11.10 -9.15
CA THR A 58 -1.71 -10.94 -9.87
C THR A 58 -1.45 -11.02 -11.36
N GLY A 59 -2.10 -11.95 -12.05
CA GLY A 59 -2.11 -12.01 -13.50
C GLY A 59 -2.99 -10.90 -14.09
N VAL A 60 -2.54 -10.30 -15.18
CA VAL A 60 -3.22 -9.23 -15.90
C VAL A 60 -3.31 -9.60 -17.36
N PHE A 61 -4.52 -9.87 -17.83
CA PHE A 61 -4.79 -10.08 -19.25
C PHE A 61 -5.35 -8.80 -19.86
N VAL A 62 -4.60 -8.23 -20.81
CA VAL A 62 -5.01 -7.06 -21.58
C VAL A 62 -5.81 -7.55 -22.79
N THR A 63 -7.07 -7.15 -22.88
CA THR A 63 -7.95 -7.49 -23.99
C THR A 63 -8.28 -6.24 -24.79
N THR A 64 -8.88 -6.40 -25.96
CA THR A 64 -9.33 -5.27 -26.78
C THR A 64 -10.35 -4.38 -26.07
N ASN A 65 -11.12 -4.94 -25.13
CA ASN A 65 -12.24 -4.25 -24.46
C ASN A 65 -11.96 -3.93 -22.99
N GLY A 66 -10.76 -4.19 -22.49
CA GLY A 66 -10.42 -3.93 -21.09
C GLY A 66 -9.41 -4.90 -20.50
N ILE A 67 -9.32 -4.90 -19.18
CA ILE A 67 -8.31 -5.63 -18.41
C ILE A 67 -9.01 -6.67 -17.52
N VAL A 68 -8.51 -7.91 -17.53
CA VAL A 68 -8.92 -8.96 -16.61
C VAL A 68 -7.81 -9.17 -15.58
N LEU A 69 -8.15 -9.04 -14.30
CA LEU A 69 -7.26 -9.30 -13.17
C LEU A 69 -7.54 -10.68 -12.59
N VAL A 70 -6.49 -11.49 -12.46
CA VAL A 70 -6.56 -12.84 -11.89
C VAL A 70 -5.62 -12.90 -10.69
N ASP A 71 -6.18 -12.92 -9.49
CA ASP A 71 -5.41 -13.10 -8.27
C ASP A 71 -4.97 -14.56 -8.14
N THR A 72 -3.66 -14.79 -8.11
CA THR A 72 -3.11 -16.14 -7.90
C THR A 72 -2.84 -16.28 -6.41
N LYS A 73 -3.68 -17.04 -5.71
CA LYS A 73 -3.46 -17.39 -4.30
C LYS A 73 -2.31 -18.36 -4.13
#